data_AF-A0A165QZN2-F1
#
_entry.id   AF-A0A165QZN2-F1
#
_cell.length_a   1.000
_cell.length_b   1.000
_cell.length_c   1.000
_cell.angle_alpha   90.00
_cell.angle_beta   90.00
_cell.angle_gamma   90.00
#
_symmetry.space_group_name_H-M   'P 1'
#
loop_
_entity.id
_entity.type
_entity.pdbx_description
1 polymer ?
#
loop_
_entity_poly.entity_id
_entity_poly.type
_entity_poly.pdbx_seq_one_letter_code
_entity_poly.pdbx_strand_id
1 'polypeptide(L)'
;MHLFALNIPELLLALWRGTFKCDSDDDKKTWDWAVLKNRVWTQHGQAVADATPYIPGSFDRPPRNPAEKINSSYKAWEFLMYLVVLGPAVFYGVLPDKYWQHYCKLAYAIQVLCQHVVTKSQLESAYKAILEFTIEFEQLYYQRKLSRLHMVRPCLHTLLHTIREVLRKGPLPCSSQWTMERLIGSLGGEVRQPSNPFANLSRRGLARCQNNALQSMAPYLSRQGNKVPHGAAPFGGGYALLRA
;
A
#
# COMPACT_ATOMS: atom_id res chain seq x y z
N MET A 1 6.70 -3.93 -1.21
CA MET A 1 5.34 -3.67 -1.73
C MET A 1 4.28 -4.30 -0.84
N HIS A 2 4.06 -5.62 -0.89
CA HIS A 2 3.00 -6.31 -0.13
C HIS A 2 3.08 -6.14 1.39
N LEU A 3 4.29 -6.06 1.98
CA LEU A 3 4.46 -5.87 3.42
C LEU A 3 3.68 -4.65 3.93
N PHE A 4 3.93 -3.48 3.36
CA PHE A 4 3.33 -2.21 3.80
C PHE A 4 1.96 -1.96 3.22
N ALA A 5 1.66 -2.52 2.04
CA ALA A 5 0.42 -2.25 1.32
C ALA A 5 -0.69 -3.27 1.58
N LEU A 6 -0.38 -4.46 2.12
CA LEU A 6 -1.36 -5.51 2.42
C LEU A 6 -1.15 -6.13 3.81
N ASN A 7 0.03 -6.69 4.11
CA ASN A 7 0.22 -7.52 5.31
C ASN A 7 0.07 -6.73 6.62
N ILE A 8 0.74 -5.58 6.72
CA ILE A 8 0.63 -4.68 7.87
C ILE A 8 -0.77 -4.08 7.98
N PRO A 9 -1.38 -3.54 6.89
CA PRO A 9 -2.77 -3.13 6.90
C PRO A 9 -3.74 -4.18 7.42
N GLU A 10 -3.64 -5.40 6.91
CA GLU A 10 -4.51 -6.50 7.30
C GLU A 10 -4.36 -6.83 8.78
N LEU A 11 -3.12 -6.87 9.29
CA LEU A 11 -2.83 -7.09 10.71
C LEU A 11 -3.47 -6.00 11.60
N LEU A 12 -3.15 -4.72 11.33
CA LEU A 12 -3.59 -3.61 12.18
C LEU A 12 -5.10 -3.42 12.14
N LEU A 13 -5.70 -3.48 10.95
CA LEU A 13 -7.15 -3.34 10.82
C LEU A 13 -7.89 -4.53 11.44
N ALA A 14 -7.33 -5.75 11.37
CA ALA A 14 -7.92 -6.89 12.07
C ALA A 14 -7.86 -6.75 13.59
N LEU A 15 -6.80 -6.15 14.14
CA LEU A 15 -6.70 -5.81 15.56
C LEU A 15 -7.76 -4.78 15.93
N TRP A 16 -7.76 -3.62 15.28
CA TRP A 16 -8.62 -2.49 15.66
C TRP A 16 -10.10 -2.76 15.40
N ARG A 17 -10.44 -3.65 14.46
CA ARG A 17 -11.82 -4.14 14.27
C ARG A 17 -12.18 -5.31 15.18
N GLY A 18 -11.20 -5.90 15.86
CA GLY A 18 -11.39 -7.08 16.72
C GLY A 18 -11.81 -8.34 15.96
N THR A 19 -11.37 -8.50 14.71
CA THR A 19 -11.76 -9.61 13.83
C THR A 19 -10.86 -10.84 13.96
N PHE A 20 -9.79 -10.76 14.76
CA PHE A 20 -9.02 -11.94 15.14
C PHE A 20 -9.90 -12.99 15.81
N LYS A 21 -9.56 -14.27 15.59
CA LYS A 21 -10.17 -15.38 16.32
C LYS A 21 -9.77 -15.24 17.79
N CYS A 22 -10.75 -15.30 18.68
CA CYS A 22 -10.45 -15.36 20.12
C CYS A 22 -10.17 -16.81 20.47
N ASP A 23 -9.06 -17.06 21.16
CA ASP A 23 -8.80 -18.35 21.76
C ASP A 23 -9.76 -18.60 22.94
N SER A 24 -9.94 -19.85 23.37
CA SER A 24 -10.79 -20.17 24.51
C SER A 24 -10.27 -19.57 25.82
N ASP A 25 -8.96 -19.39 25.92
CA ASP A 25 -8.29 -18.83 27.10
C ASP A 25 -8.04 -17.31 26.98
N ASP A 26 -8.82 -16.61 26.15
CA ASP A 26 -8.80 -15.15 26.02
C ASP A 26 -10.22 -14.56 25.93
N ASP A 27 -10.35 -13.27 26.16
CA ASP A 27 -11.64 -12.57 26.08
C ASP A 27 -11.51 -11.27 25.26
N LYS A 28 -12.31 -11.16 24.19
CA LYS A 28 -12.39 -9.95 23.36
C LYS A 28 -12.80 -8.69 24.11
N LYS A 29 -13.45 -8.81 25.28
CA LYS A 29 -13.75 -7.66 26.16
C LYS A 29 -12.49 -6.99 26.68
N THR A 30 -11.39 -7.73 26.76
CA THR A 30 -10.08 -7.20 27.19
C THR A 30 -9.27 -6.56 26.06
N TRP A 31 -9.79 -6.58 24.82
CA TRP A 31 -9.14 -5.98 23.66
C TRP A 31 -9.59 -4.52 23.52
N ASP A 32 -9.04 -3.66 24.38
CA ASP A 32 -9.30 -2.21 24.41
C ASP A 32 -8.85 -1.48 23.14
N TRP A 33 -8.00 -2.09 22.32
CA TRP A 33 -7.67 -1.60 20.97
C TRP A 33 -8.77 -1.83 19.93
N ALA A 34 -9.74 -2.73 20.18
CA ALA A 34 -10.72 -3.15 19.20
C ALA A 34 -11.92 -2.19 19.13
N VAL A 35 -11.65 -0.94 18.72
CA VAL A 35 -12.59 0.20 18.73
C VAL A 35 -13.34 0.42 17.41
N LEU A 36 -12.81 -0.05 16.27
CA LEU A 36 -13.40 0.13 14.94
C LEU A 36 -14.52 -0.90 14.70
N LYS A 37 -15.63 -0.76 15.44
CA LYS A 37 -16.80 -1.65 15.36
C LYS A 37 -18.07 -0.86 15.06
N ASN A 38 -19.03 -1.51 14.42
CA ASN A 38 -20.39 -0.99 14.21
C ASN A 38 -20.38 0.46 13.67
N ARG A 39 -21.08 1.37 14.37
CA ARG A 39 -21.18 2.79 14.02
C ARG A 39 -19.83 3.49 13.91
N VAL A 40 -18.88 3.18 14.80
CA VAL A 40 -17.53 3.78 14.77
C VAL A 40 -16.84 3.41 13.46
N TRP A 41 -16.94 2.15 13.04
CA TRP A 41 -16.36 1.71 11.77
C TRP A 41 -17.01 2.38 10.55
N THR A 42 -18.34 2.50 10.54
CA THR A 42 -19.07 3.16 9.46
C THR A 42 -18.71 4.65 9.36
N GLN A 43 -18.66 5.36 10.50
CA GLN A 43 -18.30 6.78 10.55
C GLN A 43 -16.84 7.02 10.15
N HIS A 44 -15.93 6.18 10.65
CA HIS A 44 -14.52 6.22 10.27
C HIS A 44 -14.34 5.99 8.77
N GLY A 45 -15.06 5.02 8.22
CA GLY A 45 -15.05 4.74 6.79
C GLY A 45 -15.53 5.92 5.95
N GLN A 46 -16.57 6.61 6.40
CA GLN A 46 -17.07 7.83 5.75
C GLN A 46 -16.04 8.96 5.82
N ALA A 47 -15.40 9.18 6.97
CA ALA A 47 -14.37 10.21 7.12
C ALA A 47 -13.17 10.00 6.18
N VAL A 48 -12.78 8.73 5.93
CA VAL A 48 -11.75 8.41 4.93
C VAL A 48 -12.20 8.77 3.52
N ALA A 49 -13.45 8.48 3.16
CA ALA A 49 -13.99 8.84 1.85
C ALA A 49 -14.10 10.36 1.67
N ASP A 50 -14.52 11.09 2.70
CA ASP A 50 -14.66 12.54 2.70
C ASP A 50 -13.31 13.27 2.58
N ALA A 51 -12.19 12.58 2.84
CA ALA A 51 -10.85 13.12 2.61
C ALA A 51 -10.50 13.24 1.11
N THR A 52 -11.26 12.60 0.21
CA THR A 52 -10.98 12.52 -1.24
C THR A 52 -10.68 13.88 -1.89
N PRO A 53 -11.47 14.95 -1.68
CA PRO A 53 -11.24 16.24 -2.33
C PRO A 53 -9.90 16.91 -1.93
N TYR A 54 -9.30 16.47 -0.82
CA TYR A 54 -8.05 17.02 -0.30
C TYR A 54 -6.82 16.21 -0.73
N ILE A 55 -7.01 15.17 -1.53
CA ILE A 55 -5.91 14.33 -2.05
C ILE A 55 -5.55 14.81 -3.46
N PRO A 56 -4.30 15.21 -3.70
CA PRO A 56 -3.88 15.62 -5.03
C PRO A 56 -4.07 14.50 -6.06
N GLY A 57 -4.52 14.84 -7.26
CA GLY A 57 -4.69 13.89 -8.37
C GLY A 57 -3.39 13.17 -8.78
N SER A 58 -2.21 13.66 -8.37
CA SER A 58 -0.93 12.97 -8.56
C SER A 58 -0.83 11.62 -7.84
N PHE A 59 -1.71 11.37 -6.86
CA PHE A 59 -1.81 10.09 -6.17
C PHE A 59 -2.72 9.08 -6.89
N ASP A 60 -3.10 9.32 -8.16
CA ASP A 60 -3.87 8.45 -9.07
C ASP A 60 -5.29 8.14 -8.56
N ARG A 61 -5.42 7.43 -7.44
CA ARG A 61 -6.71 7.01 -6.87
C ARG A 61 -6.79 7.28 -5.36
N PRO A 62 -7.79 8.05 -4.89
CA PRO A 62 -8.05 8.23 -3.47
C PRO A 62 -8.58 6.94 -2.82
N PRO A 63 -8.33 6.72 -1.52
CA PRO A 63 -8.87 5.59 -0.79
C PRO A 63 -10.40 5.69 -0.70
N ARG A 64 -11.11 4.65 -1.15
CA ARG A 64 -12.57 4.55 -0.98
C ARG A 64 -12.93 4.33 0.49
N ASN A 65 -14.22 4.43 0.82
CA ASN A 65 -14.73 4.07 2.15
C ASN A 65 -14.30 2.64 2.54
N PRO A 66 -13.39 2.46 3.51
CA PRO A 66 -12.92 1.14 3.88
C PRO A 66 -14.03 0.31 4.55
N ALA A 67 -15.04 0.92 5.17
CA ALA A 67 -16.14 0.17 5.76
C ALA A 67 -16.98 -0.58 4.72
N GLU A 68 -17.05 -0.06 3.50
CA GLU A 68 -17.81 -0.67 2.40
C GLU A 68 -16.96 -1.56 1.49
N LYS A 69 -15.69 -1.19 1.29
CA LYS A 69 -14.85 -1.75 0.20
C LYS A 69 -13.68 -2.61 0.65
N ILE A 70 -13.32 -2.62 1.94
CA ILE A 70 -12.12 -3.32 2.43
C ILE A 70 -12.09 -4.82 2.06
N ASN A 71 -13.26 -5.47 2.01
CA ASN A 71 -13.41 -6.89 1.68
C ASN A 71 -13.75 -7.16 0.20
N SER A 72 -13.95 -6.12 -0.62
CA SER A 72 -14.54 -6.25 -1.95
C SER A 72 -13.80 -5.41 -2.98
N SER A 73 -12.49 -5.65 -3.13
CA SER A 73 -11.55 -5.02 -4.09
C SER A 73 -10.77 -3.79 -3.62
N TYR A 74 -10.54 -3.61 -2.32
CA TYR A 74 -9.64 -2.56 -1.83
C TYR A 74 -8.22 -2.78 -2.33
N LYS A 75 -7.66 -1.79 -3.01
CA LYS A 75 -6.35 -1.93 -3.66
C LYS A 75 -5.23 -1.66 -2.67
N ALA A 76 -4.09 -2.31 -2.91
CA ALA A 76 -2.87 -2.10 -2.14
C ALA A 76 -2.43 -0.62 -2.10
N TRP A 77 -2.65 0.14 -3.17
CA TRP A 77 -2.43 1.59 -3.18
C TRP A 77 -3.37 2.37 -2.25
N GLU A 78 -4.65 1.99 -2.21
CA GLU A 78 -5.62 2.61 -1.30
C GLU A 78 -5.29 2.31 0.16
N PHE A 79 -4.76 1.12 0.47
CA PHE A 79 -4.26 0.81 1.81
C PHE A 79 -3.09 1.69 2.22
N LEU A 80 -2.13 1.94 1.33
CA LEU A 80 -1.01 2.85 1.63
C LEU A 80 -1.51 4.28 1.87
N MET A 81 -2.38 4.80 1.01
CA MET A 81 -2.97 6.14 1.20
C MET A 81 -3.73 6.22 2.52
N TYR A 82 -4.56 5.22 2.81
CA TYR A 82 -5.35 5.18 4.03
C TYR A 82 -4.50 5.07 5.30
N LEU A 83 -3.57 4.11 5.37
CA LEU A 83 -2.82 3.78 6.60
C LEU A 83 -1.50 4.49 6.76
N VAL A 84 -1.01 5.22 5.77
CA VAL A 84 0.30 5.89 5.88
C VAL A 84 0.16 7.39 5.65
N VAL A 85 -0.66 7.79 4.66
CA VAL A 85 -0.85 9.20 4.33
C VAL A 85 -1.94 9.82 5.21
N LEU A 86 -3.16 9.28 5.18
CA LEU A 86 -4.29 9.80 5.96
C LEU A 86 -4.26 9.33 7.41
N GLY A 87 -3.73 8.12 7.64
CA GLY A 87 -3.90 7.37 8.87
C GLY A 87 -3.58 8.15 10.16
N PRO A 88 -2.43 8.86 10.27
CA PRO A 88 -2.14 9.66 11.47
C PRO A 88 -3.26 10.63 11.84
N ALA A 89 -3.92 11.25 10.87
CA ALA A 89 -5.03 12.15 11.09
C ALA A 89 -6.35 11.40 11.36
N VAL A 90 -6.71 10.43 10.51
CA VAL A 90 -8.03 9.77 10.61
C VAL A 90 -8.15 8.81 11.79
N PHE A 91 -7.05 8.31 12.34
CA PHE A 91 -7.07 7.47 13.55
C PHE A 91 -6.94 8.28 14.85
N TYR A 92 -6.60 9.57 14.77
CA TYR A 92 -6.46 10.42 15.96
C TYR A 92 -7.82 10.62 16.63
N GLY A 93 -7.90 10.41 17.94
CA GLY A 93 -9.15 10.45 18.70
C GLY A 93 -10.12 9.28 18.45
N VAL A 94 -9.81 8.39 17.49
CA VAL A 94 -10.55 7.14 17.25
C VAL A 94 -9.88 5.98 17.97
N LEU A 95 -8.56 5.83 17.80
CA LEU A 95 -7.76 4.88 18.57
C LEU A 95 -7.42 5.48 19.94
N PRO A 96 -7.39 4.67 21.03
CA PRO A 96 -6.84 5.14 22.29
C PRO A 96 -5.39 5.59 22.11
N ASP A 97 -4.98 6.64 22.81
CA ASP A 97 -3.71 7.36 22.58
C ASP A 97 -2.49 6.45 22.50
N LYS A 98 -2.38 5.45 23.39
CA LYS A 98 -1.26 4.49 23.39
C LYS A 98 -1.15 3.70 22.08
N TYR A 99 -2.27 3.33 21.47
CA TYR A 99 -2.30 2.60 20.20
C TYR A 99 -2.06 3.53 19.02
N TRP A 100 -2.58 4.76 19.09
CA TRP A 100 -2.35 5.77 18.06
C TRP A 100 -0.87 6.19 17.99
N GLN A 101 -0.25 6.48 19.14
CA GLN A 101 1.17 6.82 19.23
C GLN A 101 2.05 5.67 18.73
N HIS A 102 1.75 4.45 19.18
CA HIS A 102 2.39 3.21 18.70
C HIS A 102 2.32 3.12 17.17
N TYR A 103 1.13 3.23 16.60
CA TYR A 103 0.91 3.20 15.16
C TYR A 103 1.66 4.34 14.42
N CYS A 104 1.71 5.55 14.98
CA CYS A 104 2.38 6.68 14.34
C CYS A 104 3.89 6.46 14.17
N LYS A 105 4.54 5.70 15.06
CA LYS A 105 5.96 5.29 14.88
C LYS A 105 6.12 4.48 13.60
N LEU A 106 5.21 3.54 13.34
CA LEU A 106 5.23 2.75 12.13
C LEU A 106 4.90 3.59 10.90
N ALA A 107 3.85 4.42 10.96
CA ALA A 107 3.47 5.30 9.85
C ALA A 107 4.64 6.20 9.43
N TYR A 108 5.34 6.82 10.40
CA TYR A 108 6.55 7.59 10.17
C TYR A 108 7.65 6.76 9.48
N ALA A 109 7.96 5.58 9.99
CA ALA A 109 9.01 4.74 9.41
C ALA A 109 8.68 4.30 7.98
N ILE A 110 7.42 3.96 7.69
CA ILE A 110 6.97 3.62 6.34
C ILE A 110 7.08 4.83 5.40
N GLN A 111 6.69 6.03 5.85
CA GLN A 111 6.84 7.25 5.07
C GLN A 111 8.29 7.49 4.67
N VAL A 112 9.24 7.37 5.60
CA VAL A 112 10.68 7.48 5.31
C VAL A 112 11.13 6.44 4.28
N LEU A 113 10.73 5.19 4.47
CA LEU A 113 11.08 4.07 3.59
C LEU A 113 10.52 4.20 2.16
N CYS A 114 9.43 4.94 1.99
CA CYS A 114 8.77 5.18 0.70
C CYS A 114 9.32 6.40 -0.05
N GLN A 115 10.32 7.13 0.47
CA GLN A 115 10.94 8.25 -0.23
C GLN A 115 11.85 7.77 -1.37
N HIS A 116 11.94 8.54 -2.45
CA HIS A 116 12.87 8.27 -3.57
C HIS A 116 14.31 8.64 -3.23
N VAL A 117 14.50 9.57 -2.29
CA VAL A 117 15.80 10.00 -1.78
C VAL A 117 15.68 9.97 -0.26
N VAL A 118 16.56 9.23 0.39
CA VAL A 118 16.54 9.06 1.85
C VAL A 118 17.96 9.14 2.39
N THR A 119 18.13 9.87 3.48
CA THR A 119 19.42 10.04 4.15
C THR A 119 19.67 8.93 5.17
N LYS A 120 20.94 8.69 5.51
CA LYS A 120 21.32 7.71 6.53
C LYS A 120 20.69 8.02 7.90
N SER A 121 20.66 9.28 8.32
CA SER A 121 20.09 9.70 9.60
C SER A 121 18.57 9.49 9.66
N GLN A 122 17.86 9.72 8.55
CA GLN A 122 16.44 9.37 8.45
C GLN A 122 16.24 7.85 8.58
N LEU A 123 17.08 7.03 7.94
CA LEU A 123 17.01 5.57 8.06
C LEU A 123 17.30 5.08 9.48
N GLU A 124 18.28 5.66 10.19
CA GLU A 124 18.58 5.35 11.59
C GLU A 124 17.38 5.68 12.50
N SER A 125 16.75 6.83 12.27
CA SER A 125 15.56 7.26 13.02
C SER A 125 14.36 6.35 12.74
N ALA A 126 14.13 5.98 11.47
CA ALA A 126 13.07 5.06 11.08
C ALA A 126 13.31 3.65 11.63
N TYR A 127 14.57 3.19 11.68
CA TYR A 127 14.94 1.91 12.29
C TYR A 127 14.59 1.89 13.78
N LYS A 128 14.93 2.95 14.51
CA LYS A 128 14.57 3.10 15.93
C LYS A 128 13.04 3.05 16.11
N ALA A 129 12.29 3.77 15.28
CA ALA A 129 10.83 3.76 15.33
C ALA A 129 10.23 2.36 15.06
N ILE A 130 10.77 1.59 14.10
CA ILE A 130 10.34 0.21 13.83
C ILE A 130 10.66 -0.72 15.02
N LEU A 131 11.86 -0.56 15.61
CA LEU A 131 12.28 -1.38 16.75
C LEU A 131 11.35 -1.14 17.95
N GLU A 132 11.11 0.12 18.29
CA GLU A 132 10.17 0.51 19.34
C GLU A 132 8.76 -0.01 19.06
N PHE A 133 8.25 0.20 17.84
CA PHE A 133 6.95 -0.33 17.43
C PHE A 133 6.85 -1.85 17.64
N THR A 134 7.89 -2.59 17.30
CA THR A 134 7.90 -4.07 17.41
C THR A 134 7.88 -4.52 18.87
N ILE A 135 8.68 -3.89 19.73
CA ILE A 135 8.71 -4.16 21.17
C ILE A 135 7.37 -3.79 21.84
N GLU A 136 6.85 -2.61 21.51
CA GLU A 136 5.57 -2.13 22.04
C GLU A 136 4.40 -2.96 21.55
N PHE A 137 4.46 -3.54 20.35
CA PHE A 137 3.43 -4.46 19.87
C PHE A 137 3.28 -5.66 20.81
N GLU A 138 4.39 -6.21 21.31
CA GLU A 138 4.37 -7.31 22.26
C GLU A 138 3.72 -6.93 23.59
N GLN A 139 3.91 -5.68 24.03
CA GLN A 139 3.36 -5.16 25.28
C GLN A 139 1.88 -4.80 25.15
N LEU A 140 1.50 -4.18 24.03
CA LEU A 140 0.19 -3.58 23.83
C LEU A 140 -0.88 -4.58 23.36
N TYR A 141 -0.54 -5.44 22.39
CA TYR A 141 -1.49 -6.37 21.76
C TYR A 141 -1.30 -7.80 22.24
N TYR A 142 -0.09 -8.35 22.05
CA TYR A 142 0.22 -9.74 22.40
C TYR A 142 0.16 -9.96 23.92
N GLN A 143 0.61 -8.99 24.70
CA GLN A 143 0.67 -9.03 26.17
C GLN A 143 1.40 -10.27 26.72
N ARG A 144 2.27 -10.89 25.90
CA ARG A 144 2.98 -12.13 26.21
C ARG A 144 2.07 -13.31 26.60
N LYS A 145 0.83 -13.31 26.10
CA LYS A 145 -0.15 -14.37 26.35
C LYS A 145 -0.13 -15.40 25.23
N LEU A 146 0.06 -16.68 25.55
CA LEU A 146 0.05 -17.76 24.57
C LEU A 146 -1.23 -17.75 23.72
N SER A 147 -2.38 -17.47 24.34
CA SER A 147 -3.69 -17.33 23.68
C SER A 147 -3.75 -16.23 22.61
N ARG A 148 -2.80 -15.29 22.60
CA ARG A 148 -2.68 -14.20 21.61
C ARG A 148 -1.49 -14.34 20.67
N LEU A 149 -0.73 -15.43 20.75
CA LEU A 149 0.47 -15.64 19.93
C LEU A 149 0.17 -15.53 18.42
N HIS A 150 -1.01 -15.97 18.01
CA HIS A 150 -1.49 -15.90 16.63
C HIS A 150 -1.65 -14.45 16.08
N MET A 151 -1.62 -13.42 16.94
CA MET A 151 -1.58 -12.01 16.53
C MET A 151 -0.18 -11.58 16.08
N VAL A 152 0.87 -12.29 16.52
CA VAL A 152 2.27 -11.99 16.18
C VAL A 152 2.59 -12.59 14.81
N ARG A 153 2.13 -11.91 13.75
CA ARG A 153 2.31 -12.37 12.37
C ARG A 153 3.76 -12.20 11.88
N PRO A 154 4.25 -13.04 10.95
CA PRO A 154 5.61 -12.94 10.39
C PRO A 154 5.97 -11.58 9.77
N CYS A 155 4.97 -10.83 9.30
CA CYS A 155 5.18 -9.50 8.77
C CYS A 155 5.79 -8.52 9.78
N LEU A 156 5.54 -8.69 11.08
CA LEU A 156 6.16 -7.88 12.14
C LEU A 156 7.68 -8.08 12.17
N HIS A 157 8.15 -9.33 12.12
CA HIS A 157 9.58 -9.63 12.05
C HIS A 157 10.20 -9.10 10.75
N THR A 158 9.47 -9.18 9.63
CA THR A 158 9.94 -8.67 8.34
C THR A 158 10.24 -7.17 8.38
N LEU A 159 9.50 -6.38 9.19
CA LEU A 159 9.75 -4.94 9.34
C LEU A 159 11.18 -4.63 9.77
N LEU A 160 11.75 -5.42 10.69
CA LEU A 160 13.10 -5.20 11.24
C LEU A 160 14.19 -5.28 10.16
N HIS A 161 13.94 -6.00 9.07
CA HIS A 161 14.90 -6.15 7.98
C HIS A 161 14.82 -5.05 6.92
N THR A 162 13.75 -4.25 6.92
CA THR A 162 13.43 -3.34 5.81
C THR A 162 14.49 -2.24 5.63
N ILE A 163 14.97 -1.65 6.73
CA ILE A 163 16.00 -0.60 6.69
C ILE A 163 17.32 -1.15 6.15
N ARG A 164 17.72 -2.35 6.60
CA ARG A 164 18.93 -3.01 6.12
C ARG A 164 18.85 -3.29 4.61
N GLU A 165 17.69 -3.72 4.12
CA GLU A 165 17.49 -3.92 2.69
C GLU A 165 17.54 -2.61 1.89
N VAL A 166 17.04 -1.50 2.43
CA VAL A 166 17.18 -0.19 1.80
C VAL A 166 18.63 0.28 1.75
N LEU A 167 19.40 0.07 2.82
CA LEU A 167 20.84 0.37 2.81
C LEU A 167 21.60 -0.46 1.78
N ARG A 168 21.15 -1.71 1.52
CA ARG A 168 21.80 -2.62 0.58
C ARG A 168 21.45 -2.36 -0.88
N LYS A 169 20.18 -2.10 -1.19
CA LYS A 169 19.65 -2.07 -2.57
C LYS A 169 19.16 -0.69 -3.01
N GLY A 170 19.18 0.28 -2.11
CA GLY A 170 18.58 1.59 -2.32
C GLY A 170 17.09 1.64 -1.94
N PRO A 171 16.44 2.78 -2.19
CA PRO A 171 15.08 3.05 -1.75
C PRO A 171 14.04 2.03 -2.24
N LEU A 172 13.00 1.78 -1.43
CA LEU A 172 11.97 0.81 -1.76
C LEU A 172 11.19 1.10 -3.04
N PRO A 173 10.83 2.35 -3.39
CA PRO A 173 10.14 2.62 -4.66
C PRO A 173 10.91 2.10 -5.87
N CYS A 174 12.24 2.21 -5.84
CA CYS A 174 13.15 1.78 -6.90
C CYS A 174 13.25 0.25 -7.05
N SER A 175 12.89 -0.51 -6.02
CA SER A 175 12.89 -1.98 -6.00
C SER A 175 11.49 -2.57 -5.89
N SER A 176 10.46 -1.76 -6.16
CA SER A 176 9.07 -2.19 -6.07
C SER A 176 8.67 -3.13 -7.22
N GLN A 177 7.70 -4.01 -6.94
CA GLN A 177 7.21 -4.99 -7.92
C GLN A 177 6.05 -4.45 -8.78
N TRP A 178 5.56 -3.24 -8.51
CA TRP A 178 4.38 -2.68 -9.19
C TRP A 178 4.50 -2.69 -10.71
N THR A 179 5.64 -2.24 -11.25
CA THR A 179 5.88 -2.20 -12.70
C THR A 179 5.89 -3.60 -13.29
N MET A 180 6.49 -4.56 -12.58
CA MET A 180 6.55 -5.95 -13.01
C MET A 180 5.15 -6.60 -12.99
N GLU A 181 4.37 -6.40 -11.94
CA GLU A 181 3.00 -6.93 -11.85
C GLU A 181 2.06 -6.33 -12.90
N ARG A 182 2.17 -5.02 -13.16
CA ARG A 182 1.44 -4.37 -14.26
C ARG A 182 1.82 -4.98 -15.60
N LEU A 183 3.11 -5.23 -15.83
CA LEU A 183 3.57 -5.87 -17.06
C LEU A 183 3.04 -7.31 -17.19
N ILE A 184 3.06 -8.10 -16.11
CA ILE A 184 2.50 -9.45 -16.08
C ILE A 184 1.02 -9.41 -16.43
N GLY A 185 0.24 -8.51 -15.83
CA GLY A 185 -1.19 -8.34 -16.14
C GLY A 185 -1.42 -7.91 -17.60
N SER A 186 -0.62 -6.97 -18.10
CA SER A 186 -0.68 -6.54 -19.52
C SER A 186 -0.40 -7.70 -20.47
N LEU A 187 0.65 -8.49 -20.22
CA LEU A 187 1.01 -9.62 -21.05
C LEU A 187 -0.01 -10.74 -20.95
N GLY A 188 -0.53 -11.02 -19.76
CA GLY A 188 -1.59 -12.00 -19.53
C GLY A 188 -2.86 -11.69 -20.33
N GLY A 189 -3.26 -10.41 -20.41
CA GLY A 189 -4.39 -9.98 -21.24
C GLY A 189 -4.17 -10.13 -22.75
N GLU A 190 -2.94 -10.32 -23.21
CA GLU A 190 -2.61 -10.58 -24.61
C GLU A 190 -2.61 -12.08 -24.97
N VAL A 191 -2.61 -12.96 -23.98
CA VAL A 191 -2.64 -14.41 -24.20
C VAL A 191 -4.06 -14.81 -24.61
N ARG A 192 -4.23 -15.09 -25.91
CA ARG A 192 -5.53 -15.44 -26.51
C ARG A 192 -5.75 -16.95 -26.70
N GLN A 193 -4.69 -17.75 -26.59
CA GLN A 193 -4.73 -19.19 -26.82
C GLN A 193 -4.39 -19.96 -25.54
N PRO A 194 -5.38 -20.51 -24.82
CA PRO A 194 -5.15 -21.21 -23.56
C PRO A 194 -4.49 -22.58 -23.73
N SER A 195 -4.51 -23.18 -24.93
CA SER A 195 -3.91 -24.50 -25.19
C SER A 195 -2.39 -24.51 -25.33
N ASN A 196 -1.76 -23.37 -25.61
CA ASN A 196 -0.30 -23.23 -25.62
C ASN A 196 0.12 -21.83 -25.11
N PRO A 197 -0.10 -21.54 -23.82
CA PRO A 197 0.01 -20.20 -23.27
C PRO A 197 1.46 -19.68 -23.30
N PHE A 198 2.44 -20.57 -23.08
CA PHE A 198 3.85 -20.18 -23.07
C PHE A 198 4.37 -19.81 -24.45
N ALA A 199 4.10 -20.63 -25.48
CA ALA A 199 4.51 -20.28 -26.84
C ALA A 199 3.81 -19.02 -27.35
N ASN A 200 2.53 -18.83 -26.99
CA ASN A 200 1.78 -17.63 -27.31
C ASN A 200 2.39 -16.40 -26.64
N LEU A 201 2.66 -16.47 -25.33
CA LEU A 201 3.31 -15.42 -24.57
C LEU A 201 4.67 -15.05 -25.15
N SER A 202 5.52 -16.03 -25.49
CA SER A 202 6.82 -15.78 -26.13
C SER A 202 6.69 -15.02 -27.45
N ARG A 203 5.72 -15.40 -28.30
CA ARG A 203 5.46 -14.69 -29.57
C ARG A 203 4.93 -13.27 -29.33
N ARG A 204 4.04 -13.07 -28.34
CA ARG A 204 3.56 -11.73 -27.95
C ARG A 204 4.70 -10.85 -27.43
N GLY A 205 5.55 -11.39 -26.57
CA GLY A 205 6.75 -10.72 -26.07
C GLY A 205 7.68 -10.30 -27.21
N LEU A 206 8.02 -11.22 -28.11
CA LEU A 206 8.86 -10.93 -29.28
C LEU A 206 8.27 -9.81 -30.15
N ALA A 207 6.98 -9.90 -30.48
CA ALA A 207 6.31 -8.88 -31.29
C ALA A 207 6.33 -7.50 -30.63
N ARG A 208 6.16 -7.43 -29.29
CA ARG A 208 6.24 -6.17 -28.53
C ARG A 208 7.65 -5.60 -28.56
N CYS A 209 8.67 -6.43 -28.36
CA CYS A 209 10.07 -6.00 -28.47
C CYS A 209 10.41 -5.48 -29.87
N GLN A 210 9.97 -6.18 -30.92
CA GLN A 210 10.16 -5.75 -32.31
C GLN A 210 9.48 -4.41 -32.60
N ASN A 211 8.24 -4.22 -32.15
CA ASN A 211 7.51 -2.96 -32.31
C ASN A 211 8.18 -1.81 -31.54
N ASN A 212 8.58 -2.06 -30.29
CA ASN A 212 9.32 -1.06 -29.49
C ASN A 212 10.65 -0.68 -30.17
N ALA A 213 11.40 -1.65 -30.70
CA ALA A 213 12.65 -1.39 -31.42
C ALA A 213 12.41 -0.57 -32.70
N LEU A 214 11.40 -0.92 -33.49
CA LEU A 214 11.01 -0.16 -34.70
C LEU A 214 10.59 1.27 -34.34
N GLN A 215 9.79 1.46 -33.29
CA GLN A 215 9.38 2.79 -32.82
C GLN A 215 10.57 3.63 -32.33
N SER A 216 11.55 3.02 -31.67
CA SER A 216 12.77 3.70 -31.25
C SER A 216 13.69 4.08 -32.42
N MET A 217 13.82 3.19 -33.42
CA MET A 217 14.67 3.41 -34.60
C MET A 217 14.04 4.37 -35.62
N ALA A 218 12.72 4.34 -35.74
CA ALA A 218 11.96 5.15 -36.68
C ALA A 218 10.72 5.75 -36.01
N PRO A 219 10.88 6.77 -35.13
CA PRO A 219 9.76 7.36 -34.37
C PRO A 219 8.64 7.91 -35.25
N TYR A 220 8.96 8.36 -36.46
CA TYR A 220 8.01 8.88 -37.45
C TYR A 220 6.98 7.83 -37.94
N LEU A 221 7.26 6.53 -37.76
CA LEU A 221 6.30 5.45 -38.06
C LEU A 221 5.25 5.26 -36.95
N SER A 222 5.46 5.86 -35.77
CA SER A 222 4.49 5.78 -34.69
C SER A 222 3.20 6.51 -35.08
N ARG A 223 2.12 5.74 -35.21
CA ARG A 223 0.76 6.27 -35.48
C ARG A 223 0.11 6.93 -34.26
N GLN A 224 0.83 7.06 -33.14
CA GLN A 224 0.33 7.85 -32.01
C GLN A 224 0.38 9.33 -32.37
N GLY A 225 -0.62 9.80 -33.13
CA GLY A 225 -0.96 11.21 -33.11
C GLY A 225 -1.18 11.62 -31.65
N ASN A 226 -0.73 12.83 -31.28
CA ASN A 226 -0.90 13.43 -29.96
C ASN A 226 -2.39 13.50 -29.57
N LYS A 227 -3.00 12.37 -29.22
CA LYS A 227 -4.35 12.32 -28.72
C LYS A 227 -4.28 12.76 -27.28
N VAL A 228 -4.68 14.00 -27.07
CA VAL A 228 -4.92 14.55 -25.75
C VAL A 228 -5.86 13.58 -25.01
N PRO A 229 -5.52 13.13 -23.79
CA PRO A 229 -6.36 12.23 -23.01
C PRO A 229 -7.79 12.76 -22.89
N HIS A 230 -8.77 11.86 -22.78
CA HIS A 230 -10.17 12.27 -22.64
C HIS A 230 -10.36 13.20 -21.43
N GLY A 231 -10.95 14.37 -21.66
CA GLY A 231 -11.15 15.40 -20.62
C GLY A 231 -9.96 16.37 -20.43
N ALA A 232 -8.82 16.12 -21.06
CA ALA A 232 -7.67 17.01 -21.02
C ALA A 232 -7.76 18.11 -22.10
N ALA A 233 -7.16 19.27 -21.85
CA ALA A 233 -7.11 20.40 -22.78
C ALA A 233 -5.68 20.61 -23.29
N PRO A 234 -5.45 20.84 -24.59
CA PRO A 234 -4.10 21.12 -25.09
C PRO A 234 -3.55 22.42 -24.49
N PHE A 235 -2.28 22.39 -24.06
CA PHE A 235 -1.57 23.53 -23.45
C PHE A 235 -0.49 24.12 -24.39
N GLY A 236 -0.33 23.55 -25.59
CA GLY A 236 0.73 23.90 -26.54
C GLY A 236 2.04 23.13 -26.27
N GLY A 237 2.95 23.13 -27.25
CA GLY A 237 4.28 22.48 -27.11
C GLY A 237 4.26 20.95 -26.90
N GLY A 238 3.14 20.28 -27.22
CA GLY A 238 2.95 18.86 -26.91
C GLY A 238 2.44 18.56 -25.50
N TYR A 239 2.17 19.58 -24.68
CA TYR A 239 1.62 19.44 -23.33
C TYR A 239 0.09 19.50 -23.34
N ALA A 240 -0.53 18.87 -22.33
CA ALA A 240 -1.98 18.92 -22.07
C ALA A 240 -2.27 19.15 -20.59
N LEU A 241 -3.26 19.98 -20.28
CA LEU A 241 -3.85 20.18 -18.97
C LEU A 241 -4.80 19.02 -18.65
N LEU A 242 -4.50 18.26 -17.62
CA LEU A 242 -5.39 17.24 -17.06
C LEU A 242 -6.41 17.92 -16.12
N ARG A 243 -7.68 17.52 -16.18
CA ARG A 243 -8.67 17.95 -15.18
C ARG A 243 -8.36 17.28 -13.84
N ALA A 244 -8.54 18.02 -12.75
CA ALA A 244 -8.55 17.49 -11.38
C ALA A 244 -9.81 16.67 -11.12
#